data_AF-A0A957DBD9-F1
#
_entry.id   AF-A0A957DBD9-F1
#
_cell.length_a   1.000
_cell.length_b   1.000
_cell.length_c   1.000
_cell.angle_alpha   90.00
_cell.angle_beta   90.00
_cell.angle_gamma   90.00
#
_symmetry.space_group_name_H-M   'P 1'
#
loop_
_entity.id
_entity.type
_entity.pdbx_description
1 polymer ?
#
loop_
_entity_poly.entity_id
_entity_poly.type
_entity_poly.pdbx_seq_one_letter_code
_entity_poly.pdbx_strand_id
1 'polypeptide(L)'
;FRIGLAYGISWVQIAEANGIVNPNQIVVGQVLKIPANAPGIAPEFVHKVEPGETLFLISLRYGVVWTTIAEKNNITAPYVIYPGQELVIPGGN
;
A
#
# COMPACT_ATOMS: atom_id res chain seq x y z
N PHE A 1 -12.49 15.43 -6.23
CA PHE A 1 -11.24 15.04 -5.54
C PHE A 1 -11.25 13.56 -5.16
N ARG A 2 -10.93 12.64 -6.10
CA ARG A 2 -10.98 11.17 -5.84
C ARG A 2 -9.62 10.46 -6.00
N ILE A 3 -8.58 11.18 -6.41
CA ILE A 3 -7.29 10.58 -6.77
C ILE A 3 -6.54 10.10 -5.51
N GLY A 4 -6.48 10.91 -4.44
CA GLY A 4 -5.85 10.48 -3.18
C GLY A 4 -6.49 9.25 -2.54
N LEU A 5 -7.83 9.15 -2.64
CA LEU A 5 -8.59 8.00 -2.12
C LEU A 5 -8.24 6.68 -2.82
N ALA A 6 -7.85 6.72 -4.10
CA ALA A 6 -7.44 5.53 -4.85
C ALA A 6 -6.06 5.01 -4.42
N TYR A 7 -5.24 5.87 -3.81
CA TYR A 7 -3.87 5.55 -3.40
C TYR A 7 -3.67 5.60 -1.89
N GLY A 8 -4.74 5.70 -1.09
CA GLY A 8 -4.66 5.74 0.37
C GLY A 8 -3.92 6.96 0.98
N ILE A 9 -3.57 7.94 0.15
CA ILE A 9 -2.84 9.14 0.54
C ILE A 9 -3.71 10.39 0.42
N SER A 10 -3.46 11.39 1.27
CA SER A 10 -4.18 12.65 1.17
C SER A 10 -3.85 13.35 -0.15
N TRP A 11 -4.85 14.02 -0.76
CA TRP A 11 -4.62 14.86 -1.93
C TRP A 11 -3.60 15.97 -1.65
N VAL A 12 -3.48 16.40 -0.39
CA VAL A 12 -2.50 17.40 0.06
C VAL A 12 -1.08 16.88 -0.15
N GLN A 13 -0.82 15.61 0.17
CA GLN A 13 0.50 15.00 0.02
C GLN A 13 0.87 14.82 -1.46
N ILE A 14 -0.10 14.49 -2.31
CA ILE A 14 0.08 14.48 -3.76
C ILE A 14 0.39 15.89 -4.27
N ALA A 15 -0.31 16.91 -3.76
CA ALA A 15 -0.12 18.28 -4.16
C ALA A 15 1.29 18.79 -3.77
N GLU A 16 1.72 18.53 -2.54
CA GLU A 16 3.07 18.85 -2.05
C GLU A 16 4.17 18.18 -2.89
N ALA A 17 4.05 16.88 -3.17
CA ALA A 17 5.02 16.14 -3.96
C ALA A 17 5.12 16.60 -5.43
N ASN A 18 4.10 17.29 -5.94
CA ASN A 18 4.06 17.81 -7.31
C ASN A 18 4.21 19.34 -7.37
N GLY A 19 4.47 20.01 -6.25
CA GLY A 19 4.55 21.48 -6.19
C GLY A 19 3.22 22.18 -6.57
N ILE A 20 2.09 21.49 -6.39
CA ILE A 20 0.77 22.00 -6.72
C ILE A 20 0.26 22.83 -5.54
N VAL A 21 0.35 24.15 -5.68
CA VAL A 21 -0.14 25.09 -4.66
C VAL A 21 -1.66 25.22 -4.69
N ASN A 22 -2.28 25.05 -5.87
CA ASN A 22 -3.73 25.10 -6.03
C ASN A 22 -4.28 23.79 -6.63
N PRO A 23 -4.96 22.96 -5.83
CA PRO A 23 -5.52 21.66 -6.26
C PRO A 23 -6.58 21.76 -7.35
N ASN A 24 -7.16 22.95 -7.54
CA ASN A 24 -8.18 23.20 -8.57
C ASN A 24 -7.58 23.49 -9.96
N GLN A 25 -6.25 23.61 -10.07
CA GLN A 25 -5.57 23.95 -11.33
C GLN A 25 -4.92 22.75 -12.02
N ILE A 26 -5.22 21.52 -11.60
CA ILE A 26 -4.76 20.34 -12.32
C ILE A 26 -5.44 20.23 -13.69
N VAL A 27 -4.64 20.04 -14.73
CA VAL A 27 -5.14 19.97 -16.11
C VAL A 27 -5.41 18.52 -16.49
N VAL A 28 -6.46 18.27 -17.28
CA VAL A 28 -6.72 16.93 -17.84
C VAL A 28 -5.50 16.49 -18.66
N GLY A 29 -4.94 15.32 -18.31
CA GLY A 29 -3.70 14.78 -18.91
C GLY A 29 -2.42 15.04 -18.11
N GLN A 30 -2.49 15.74 -16.99
CA GLN A 30 -1.34 15.94 -16.10
C GLN A 30 -0.96 14.65 -15.37
N VAL A 31 0.30 14.22 -15.53
CA VAL A 31 0.86 13.09 -14.77
C VAL A 31 1.28 13.59 -13.39
N LEU A 32 0.68 13.01 -12.34
CA LEU A 32 1.03 13.30 -10.95
C LEU A 32 2.03 12.26 -10.43
N LYS A 33 3.11 12.74 -9.81
CA LYS A 33 4.05 11.91 -9.06
C LYS A 33 3.42 11.54 -7.73
N ILE A 34 3.28 10.25 -7.48
CA ILE A 34 2.84 9.78 -6.18
C ILE A 34 4.07 9.59 -5.29
N PRO A 35 4.21 10.35 -4.18
CA PRO A 35 5.36 10.24 -3.30
C PRO A 35 5.34 8.88 -2.58
N ALA A 36 6.30 8.02 -2.87
CA ALA A 36 6.42 6.69 -2.26
C ALA A 36 6.78 6.73 -0.75
N ASN A 37 7.26 7.89 -0.25
CA ASN A 37 7.70 8.08 1.13
C ASN A 37 6.78 9.02 1.93
N ALA A 38 5.58 9.31 1.43
CA ALA A 38 4.61 10.08 2.21
C ALA A 38 3.99 9.14 3.27
N PRO A 39 4.00 9.50 4.56
CA PRO A 39 3.25 8.77 5.58
C PRO A 39 1.76 8.88 5.27
N GLY A 40 1.26 7.90 4.56
CA GLY A 40 -0.06 7.81 3.98
C GLY A 40 -0.18 6.44 3.36
N ILE A 41 -1.33 5.80 3.53
CA ILE A 41 -1.56 4.38 3.30
C ILE A 41 -1.08 4.05 1.89
N ALA A 42 0.08 3.40 1.72
CA ALA A 42 0.44 2.88 0.42
C ALA A 42 -0.73 2.01 -0.10
N PRO A 43 -1.03 2.02 -1.40
CA PRO A 43 -2.19 1.29 -1.91
C PRO A 43 -2.10 -0.17 -1.50
N GLU A 44 -3.20 -0.72 -1.00
CA GLU A 44 -3.28 -2.16 -0.74
C GLU A 44 -3.03 -2.90 -2.05
N PHE A 45 -2.21 -3.94 -2.01
CA PHE A 45 -1.94 -4.78 -3.17
C PHE A 45 -1.99 -6.26 -2.79
N VAL A 46 -2.10 -7.12 -3.80
CA VAL A 46 -2.16 -8.57 -3.61
C VAL A 46 -0.78 -9.17 -3.86
N HIS A 47 -0.27 -9.90 -2.87
CA HIS A 47 0.90 -10.73 -2.99
C HIS A 47 0.49 -12.20 -3.11
N LYS A 48 1.02 -12.91 -4.10
CA LYS A 48 0.84 -14.36 -4.23
C LYS A 48 2.01 -15.06 -3.54
N VAL A 49 1.71 -15.82 -2.50
CA VAL A 49 2.71 -16.54 -1.69
C VAL A 49 3.49 -17.52 -2.55
N GLU A 50 4.81 -17.41 -2.52
CA GLU A 50 5.72 -18.33 -3.20
C GLU A 50 6.11 -19.51 -2.29
N PRO A 51 6.51 -20.67 -2.85
CA PRO A 51 7.02 -21.78 -2.06
C PRO A 51 8.18 -21.36 -1.14
N GLY A 52 8.02 -21.59 0.16
CA GLY A 52 9.02 -21.27 1.18
C GLY A 52 8.88 -19.88 1.81
N GLU A 53 7.93 -19.05 1.37
CA GLU A 53 7.66 -17.78 2.02
C GLU A 53 6.91 -17.97 3.35
N THR A 54 7.14 -17.02 4.27
CA THR A 54 6.41 -16.89 5.53
C THR A 54 5.89 -15.46 5.64
N LEU A 55 4.87 -15.24 6.49
CA LEU A 55 4.36 -13.89 6.75
C LEU A 55 5.48 -12.93 7.19
N PHE A 56 6.47 -13.42 7.94
CA PHE A 56 7.63 -12.63 8.36
C PHE A 56 8.51 -12.18 7.19
N LEU A 57 8.83 -13.09 6.25
CA LEU A 57 9.63 -12.73 5.07
C LEU A 57 8.89 -11.75 4.15
N ILE A 58 7.59 -11.96 3.97
CA ILE A 58 6.71 -11.08 3.20
C ILE A 58 6.64 -9.70 3.86
N SER A 59 6.52 -9.66 5.19
CA SER A 59 6.44 -8.40 5.93
C SER A 59 7.74 -7.59 5.79
N LEU A 60 8.90 -8.24 5.89
CA LEU A 60 10.20 -7.60 5.66
C LEU A 60 10.34 -7.06 4.23
N ARG A 61 9.88 -7.82 3.23
CA ARG A 61 9.90 -7.41 1.82
C ARG A 61 9.15 -6.11 1.59
N TYR A 62 8.02 -5.93 2.27
CA TYR A 62 7.10 -4.82 2.04
C TYR A 62 7.14 -3.72 3.09
N GLY A 63 7.98 -3.85 4.12
CA GLY A 63 8.05 -2.88 5.21
C GLY A 63 6.77 -2.80 6.05
N VAL A 64 5.99 -3.88 6.09
CA VAL A 64 4.74 -3.98 6.86
C VAL A 64 4.97 -4.89 8.06
N VAL A 65 4.19 -4.75 9.13
CA VAL A 65 4.24 -5.70 10.25
C VAL A 65 3.46 -6.96 9.86
N TRP A 66 4.07 -8.14 10.04
CA TRP A 66 3.45 -9.41 9.66
C TRP A 66 2.11 -9.66 10.36
N THR A 67 1.91 -9.17 11.59
CA THR A 67 0.64 -9.27 12.32
C THR A 67 -0.46 -8.48 11.61
N THR A 68 -0.14 -7.30 11.07
CA THR A 68 -1.09 -6.50 10.29
C THR A 68 -1.48 -7.21 8.99
N ILE A 69 -0.53 -7.90 8.34
CA ILE A 69 -0.83 -8.76 7.17
C ILE A 69 -1.76 -9.91 7.60
N ALA A 70 -1.48 -10.56 8.72
CA ALA A 70 -2.30 -11.65 9.23
C ALA A 70 -3.74 -11.20 9.54
N GLU A 71 -3.89 -10.12 10.30
CA GLU A 71 -5.18 -9.52 10.66
C GLU A 71 -5.97 -9.12 9.41
N LYS A 72 -5.32 -8.45 8.46
CA LYS A 72 -5.96 -8.03 7.21
C LYS A 72 -6.49 -9.19 6.39
N ASN A 73 -5.82 -10.34 6.44
CA ASN A 73 -6.19 -11.55 5.70
C ASN A 73 -6.96 -12.56 6.55
N ASN A 74 -7.39 -12.18 7.76
CA ASN A 74 -8.08 -13.06 8.72
C ASN A 74 -7.30 -14.36 9.03
N ILE A 75 -5.98 -14.28 9.03
CA ILE A 75 -5.10 -15.40 9.35
C ILE A 75 -4.87 -15.43 10.86
N THR A 76 -5.31 -16.51 11.49
CA THR A 76 -5.15 -16.75 12.92
C THR A 76 -4.07 -17.79 13.19
N ALA A 77 -3.64 -17.91 14.46
CA ALA A 77 -2.73 -18.96 14.89
C ALA A 77 -3.23 -20.33 14.39
N PRO A 78 -2.38 -21.17 13.76
CA PRO A 78 -0.91 -21.13 13.76
C PRO A 78 -0.23 -20.22 12.70
N TYR A 79 -0.96 -19.30 12.07
CA TYR A 79 -0.45 -18.34 11.07
C TYR A 79 0.13 -18.99 9.81
N VAL A 80 -0.48 -20.10 9.41
CA VAL A 80 -0.05 -20.87 8.24
C VAL A 80 -0.54 -20.19 6.96
N ILE A 81 0.38 -20.04 6.02
CA ILE A 81 0.11 -19.62 4.65
C ILE A 81 0.57 -20.71 3.68
N TYR A 82 -0.07 -20.78 2.52
CA TYR A 82 0.21 -21.81 1.51
C TYR A 82 0.75 -21.19 0.22
N PRO A 83 1.65 -21.88 -0.50
CA PRO A 83 2.07 -21.43 -1.82
C PRO A 83 0.87 -21.28 -2.76
N GLY A 84 0.82 -20.16 -3.47
CA GLY A 84 -0.29 -19.78 -4.34
C GLY A 84 -1.42 -19.03 -3.63
N GLN A 85 -1.41 -18.91 -2.31
CA GLN A 85 -2.37 -18.09 -1.57
C GLN A 85 -2.18 -16.62 -1.90
N GLU A 86 -3.28 -15.91 -2.11
CA GLU A 86 -3.28 -14.46 -2.31
C GLU A 86 -3.46 -13.75 -0.96
N LEU A 87 -2.52 -12.88 -0.63
CA LEU A 87 -2.52 -12.07 0.58
C LEU A 87 -2.67 -10.59 0.22
N VAL A 88 -3.64 -9.94 0.82
CA VAL A 88 -3.77 -8.48 0.80
C VAL A 88 -2.69 -7.90 1.70
N ILE A 89 -1.73 -7.19 1.11
CA ILE A 89 -0.69 -6.49 1.84
C ILE A 89 -1.15 -5.04 2.05
N PRO A 90 -1.35 -4.61 3.30
CA PRO A 90 -1.59 -3.20 3.61
C PRO A 90 -0.42 -2.35 3.12
N GLY A 91 -0.69 -1.12 2.71
CA GLY A 91 0.38 -0.17 2.45
C GLY A 91 1.30 0.00 3.66
N GLY A 92 2.60 -0.17 3.43
CA GLY A 92 3.62 0.20 4.41
C GLY A 92 3.59 1.70 4.72
N ASN A 93 4.05 2.05 5.92
CA ASN A 93 4.30 3.43 6.35
C ASN A 93 5.69 3.90 5.94
#